data_AF-R7MCK6-F1
#
_entry.id   AF-R7MCK6-F1
#
_cell.length_a   1.000
_cell.length_b   1.000
_cell.length_c   1.000
_cell.angle_alpha   90.00
_cell.angle_beta   90.00
_cell.angle_gamma   90.00
#
_symmetry.space_group_name_H-M   'P 1'
#
loop_
_entity.id
_entity.type
_entity.pdbx_description
1 polymer ?
#
loop_
_entity_poly.entity_id
_entity_poly.type
_entity_poly.pdbx_seq_one_letter_code
_entity_poly.pdbx_strand_id
1 'polypeptide(L)'
;MWLAESSESWHEAISPQGVFTPYNKLLEAGFDGYYGSFFNIKDWKNAKDLYKDVSLTLNETKKFKEKKSAIGAFTTHDEVSPILLKGPQMSDMIIWLNATLPIDSYFVDGFQTGDDYNYKMGNKLAPSTNTDDDTYFTHRGKIDIFNYSRKPGGNNQNIHNDFLLGNNVKSTLVPVLNEGTFTPLKTKNSKVFAYTFGNSVKRVITIGNLDYENPQKATVKIPKYNPRFNILPIKISSMPDIKKGKISLTLKAGEIVVLVVHELL
;
A
#
# COMPACT_ATOMS: atom_id res chain seq x y z
N MET A 1 -15.67 -0.17 12.81
CA MET A 1 -15.37 -1.21 11.83
C MET A 1 -15.05 -2.47 12.60
N TRP A 2 -15.79 -3.53 12.36
CA TRP A 2 -15.47 -4.88 12.80
C TRP A 2 -14.69 -5.59 11.69
N LEU A 3 -13.42 -5.88 11.96
CA LEU A 3 -12.47 -6.41 10.97
C LEU A 3 -12.38 -7.93 11.05
N ALA A 4 -12.54 -8.59 9.91
CA ALA A 4 -12.27 -10.02 9.77
C ALA A 4 -10.77 -10.23 9.56
N GLU A 5 -10.15 -11.07 10.39
CA GLU A 5 -8.79 -11.58 10.17
C GLU A 5 -8.81 -12.64 9.06
N SER A 6 -9.02 -12.19 7.83
CA SER A 6 -8.99 -13.02 6.63
C SER A 6 -8.57 -12.17 5.42
N SER A 7 -8.05 -12.83 4.38
CA SER A 7 -7.62 -12.19 3.12
C SER A 7 -8.05 -12.98 1.88
N GLU A 8 -8.08 -12.34 0.70
CA GLU A 8 -8.36 -13.04 -0.56
C GLU A 8 -7.30 -14.07 -0.94
N SER A 9 -6.10 -13.98 -0.36
CA SER A 9 -5.01 -14.92 -0.59
C SER A 9 -4.97 -16.07 0.42
N TRP A 10 -5.87 -16.12 1.40
CA TRP A 10 -5.92 -17.20 2.39
C TRP A 10 -7.03 -18.18 2.01
N HIS A 11 -6.71 -19.46 2.00
CA HIS A 11 -7.61 -20.52 1.53
C HIS A 11 -7.66 -21.73 2.47
N GLU A 12 -6.79 -21.77 3.47
CA GLU A 12 -6.60 -22.92 4.36
C GLU A 12 -6.37 -22.42 5.79
N ALA A 13 -6.71 -23.26 6.76
CA ALA A 13 -6.42 -22.98 8.17
C ALA A 13 -4.92 -23.13 8.46
N ILE A 14 -4.40 -22.30 9.36
CA ILE A 14 -3.00 -22.40 9.81
C ILE A 14 -2.77 -23.71 10.60
N SER A 15 -3.77 -24.14 11.37
CA SER A 15 -3.76 -25.40 12.12
C SER A 15 -4.57 -26.47 11.40
N PRO A 16 -4.08 -27.73 11.32
CA PRO A 16 -4.85 -28.85 10.80
C PRO A 16 -6.17 -29.13 11.55
N GLN A 17 -6.29 -28.65 12.79
CA GLN A 17 -7.49 -28.76 13.62
C GLN A 17 -8.38 -27.51 13.54
N GLY A 18 -7.91 -26.46 12.87
CA GLY A 18 -8.62 -25.20 12.73
C GLY A 18 -9.70 -25.25 11.65
N VAL A 19 -10.84 -24.62 11.92
CA VAL A 19 -11.86 -24.36 10.89
C VAL A 19 -11.45 -23.11 10.12
N PHE A 20 -11.37 -23.22 8.80
CA PHE A 20 -11.15 -22.08 7.92
C PHE A 20 -12.48 -21.49 7.46
N THR A 21 -12.68 -20.19 7.69
CA THR A 21 -13.82 -19.44 7.13
C THR A 21 -13.26 -18.35 6.22
N PRO A 22 -13.57 -18.35 4.92
CA PRO A 22 -13.04 -17.36 3.99
C PRO A 22 -13.64 -15.96 4.22
N TYR A 23 -12.89 -14.93 3.84
CA TYR A 23 -13.24 -13.52 4.03
C TYR A 23 -14.66 -13.19 3.55
N ASN A 24 -15.11 -13.70 2.40
CA ASN A 24 -16.42 -13.40 1.85
C ASN A 24 -17.56 -13.93 2.73
N LYS A 25 -17.39 -15.09 3.38
CA LYS A 25 -18.36 -15.63 4.34
C LYS A 25 -18.37 -14.83 5.65
N LEU A 26 -17.23 -14.33 6.08
CA LEU A 26 -17.16 -13.41 7.22
C LEU A 26 -17.87 -12.08 6.91
N LEU A 27 -17.69 -11.53 5.72
CA LEU A 27 -18.43 -10.32 5.29
C LEU A 27 -19.94 -10.56 5.22
N GLU A 28 -20.39 -11.71 4.73
CA GLU A 28 -21.81 -12.13 4.76
C GLU A 28 -22.34 -12.25 6.21
N ALA A 29 -21.49 -12.68 7.15
CA ALA A 29 -21.85 -12.84 8.56
C ALA A 29 -21.91 -11.53 9.36
N GLY A 30 -21.56 -10.39 8.76
CA GLY A 30 -21.71 -9.07 9.37
C GLY A 30 -20.41 -8.33 9.67
N PHE A 31 -19.24 -8.86 9.31
CA PHE A 31 -18.00 -8.09 9.37
C PHE A 31 -18.04 -6.89 8.39
N ASP A 32 -17.41 -5.79 8.78
CA ASP A 32 -17.39 -4.54 8.00
C ASP A 32 -16.26 -4.53 6.95
N GLY A 33 -15.17 -5.26 7.22
CA GLY A 33 -14.02 -5.31 6.33
C GLY A 33 -13.09 -6.47 6.62
N TYR A 34 -12.02 -6.59 5.85
CA TYR A 34 -11.04 -7.69 5.90
C TYR A 34 -9.64 -7.21 5.45
N TYR A 35 -8.63 -8.06 5.54
CA TYR A 35 -7.27 -7.75 5.07
C TYR A 35 -7.14 -7.94 3.55
N GLY A 36 -6.99 -6.86 2.80
CA GLY A 36 -6.69 -6.96 1.37
C GLY A 36 -5.33 -7.62 1.14
N SER A 37 -5.21 -8.44 0.09
CA SER A 37 -3.97 -9.15 -0.30
C SER A 37 -2.79 -8.27 -0.75
N PHE A 38 -2.66 -7.06 -0.23
CA PHE A 38 -1.65 -6.09 -0.64
C PHE A 38 -0.24 -6.38 -0.09
N PHE A 39 -0.10 -7.27 0.88
CA PHE A 39 1.19 -7.81 1.32
C PHE A 39 1.94 -8.54 0.19
N ASN A 40 1.27 -8.87 -0.92
CA ASN A 40 1.88 -9.41 -2.14
C ASN A 40 2.73 -8.37 -2.90
N ILE A 41 2.76 -7.10 -2.49
CA ILE A 41 3.59 -6.06 -3.11
C ILE A 41 5.07 -6.44 -3.23
N LYS A 42 5.59 -7.23 -2.28
CA LYS A 42 6.96 -7.76 -2.32
C LYS A 42 7.19 -8.67 -3.55
N ASP A 43 6.14 -9.36 -4.00
CA ASP A 43 6.15 -10.37 -5.05
C ASP A 43 5.63 -9.86 -6.41
N TRP A 44 5.08 -8.64 -6.48
CA TRP A 44 4.66 -8.03 -7.74
C TRP A 44 5.85 -7.88 -8.70
N LYS A 45 5.80 -8.59 -9.83
CA LYS A 45 6.84 -8.57 -10.87
C LYS A 45 6.50 -7.56 -11.96
N ASN A 46 5.22 -7.30 -12.17
CA ASN A 46 4.74 -6.44 -13.23
C ASN A 46 3.41 -5.76 -12.87
N ALA A 47 3.05 -4.74 -13.65
CA ALA A 47 1.85 -3.94 -13.40
C ALA A 47 0.55 -4.75 -13.35
N LYS A 48 0.46 -5.91 -14.03
CA LYS A 48 -0.75 -6.75 -14.00
C LYS A 48 -1.00 -7.36 -12.63
N ASP A 49 0.04 -7.64 -11.87
CA ASP A 49 -0.08 -8.23 -10.53
C ASP A 49 -0.81 -7.24 -9.61
N LEU A 50 -0.36 -5.97 -9.60
CA LEU A 50 -1.04 -4.88 -8.90
C LEU A 50 -2.48 -4.70 -9.38
N TYR A 51 -2.70 -4.63 -10.70
CA TYR A 51 -4.05 -4.41 -11.24
C TYR A 51 -5.01 -5.54 -10.89
N LYS A 52 -4.52 -6.78 -10.84
CA LYS A 52 -5.30 -7.94 -10.42
C LYS A 52 -5.73 -7.79 -8.95
N ASP A 53 -4.78 -7.52 -8.05
CA ASP A 53 -5.06 -7.44 -6.62
C ASP A 53 -6.00 -6.27 -6.29
N VAL A 54 -5.76 -5.10 -6.90
CA VAL A 54 -6.67 -3.94 -6.76
C VAL A 54 -8.05 -4.27 -7.32
N SER A 55 -8.15 -4.81 -8.53
CA SER A 55 -9.46 -5.09 -9.15
C SER A 55 -10.24 -6.15 -8.38
N LEU A 56 -9.57 -7.19 -7.86
CA LEU A 56 -10.17 -8.21 -7.01
C LEU A 56 -10.78 -7.56 -5.77
N THR A 57 -9.97 -6.81 -5.01
CA THR A 57 -10.41 -6.11 -3.79
C THR A 57 -11.64 -5.22 -4.05
N LEU A 58 -11.60 -4.41 -5.11
CA LEU A 58 -12.70 -3.51 -5.45
C LEU A 58 -13.96 -4.24 -5.91
N ASN A 59 -13.81 -5.38 -6.56
CA ASN A 59 -14.95 -6.16 -7.01
C ASN A 59 -15.59 -6.91 -5.84
N GLU A 60 -14.81 -7.43 -4.90
CA GLU A 60 -15.33 -8.11 -3.71
C GLU A 60 -16.14 -7.15 -2.83
N THR A 61 -15.56 -6.00 -2.49
CA THR A 61 -16.24 -4.99 -1.66
C THR A 61 -17.54 -4.46 -2.27
N LYS A 62 -17.66 -4.43 -3.60
CA LYS A 62 -18.86 -3.99 -4.33
C LYS A 62 -19.98 -5.03 -4.43
N LYS A 63 -19.74 -6.30 -4.09
CA LYS A 63 -20.78 -7.34 -4.11
C LYS A 63 -21.84 -7.15 -3.02
N PHE A 64 -21.50 -6.42 -1.96
CA PHE A 64 -22.35 -6.23 -0.81
C PHE A 64 -23.16 -4.93 -0.94
N LYS A 65 -24.44 -4.98 -0.54
CA LYS A 65 -25.31 -3.80 -0.47
C LYS A 65 -24.84 -2.83 0.61
N GLU A 66 -24.38 -3.38 1.72
CA GLU A 66 -23.73 -2.63 2.79
C GLU A 66 -22.32 -2.23 2.38
N LYS A 67 -21.87 -1.06 2.83
CA LYS A 67 -20.51 -0.61 2.56
C LYS A 67 -19.51 -1.51 3.30
N LYS A 68 -18.76 -2.32 2.55
CA LYS A 68 -17.61 -3.07 3.06
C LYS A 68 -16.31 -2.40 2.67
N SER A 69 -15.25 -2.59 3.45
CA SER A 69 -13.92 -2.07 3.16
C SER A 69 -12.85 -3.16 3.18
N ALA A 70 -11.69 -2.83 2.62
CA ALA A 70 -10.50 -3.65 2.70
C ALA A 70 -9.38 -2.84 3.32
N ILE A 71 -8.65 -3.46 4.24
CA ILE A 71 -7.44 -2.90 4.83
C ILE A 71 -6.30 -2.99 3.82
N GLY A 72 -5.57 -1.89 3.65
CA GLY A 72 -4.35 -1.80 2.86
C GLY A 72 -3.16 -2.48 3.55
N ALA A 73 -3.28 -3.78 3.79
CA ALA A 73 -2.34 -4.61 4.53
C ALA A 73 -1.03 -4.88 3.76
N PHE A 74 -0.39 -3.82 3.25
CA PHE A 74 0.91 -3.88 2.56
C PHE A 74 2.05 -4.34 3.47
N THR A 75 1.93 -4.04 4.76
CA THR A 75 2.78 -4.53 5.84
C THR A 75 1.85 -4.97 6.95
N THR A 76 2.11 -6.11 7.56
CA THR A 76 1.43 -6.60 8.77
C THR A 76 2.47 -6.93 9.81
N HIS A 77 2.03 -7.33 11.01
CA HIS A 77 2.95 -7.77 12.04
C HIS A 77 3.71 -9.05 11.65
N ASP A 78 3.16 -9.85 10.73
CA ASP A 78 3.79 -11.05 10.18
C ASP A 78 4.73 -10.78 9.01
N GLU A 79 4.78 -9.55 8.50
CA GLU A 79 5.59 -9.19 7.35
C GLU A 79 6.96 -8.67 7.77
N VAL A 80 7.97 -8.96 6.95
CA VAL A 80 9.30 -8.38 7.11
C VAL A 80 9.25 -6.89 6.76
N SER A 81 9.99 -6.08 7.51
CA SER A 81 10.11 -4.64 7.31
C SER A 81 10.41 -4.32 5.83
N PRO A 82 9.64 -3.41 5.21
CA PRO A 82 9.88 -2.99 3.83
C PRO A 82 11.29 -2.43 3.59
N ILE A 83 11.91 -1.84 4.63
CA ILE A 83 13.30 -1.37 4.58
C ILE A 83 14.28 -2.50 4.32
N LEU A 84 14.07 -3.65 4.95
CA LEU A 84 14.93 -4.82 4.78
C LEU A 84 14.68 -5.52 3.44
N LEU A 85 13.46 -5.42 2.90
CA LEU A 85 13.08 -6.07 1.64
C LEU A 85 13.62 -5.31 0.42
N LYS A 86 13.25 -4.03 0.26
CA LYS A 86 13.61 -3.23 -0.93
C LYS A 86 13.91 -1.77 -0.58
N GLY A 87 14.38 -1.53 0.65
CA GLY A 87 14.83 -0.21 1.10
C GLY A 87 13.71 0.82 1.32
N PRO A 88 14.09 2.09 1.56
CA PRO A 88 13.16 3.19 1.79
C PRO A 88 12.12 3.38 0.69
N GLN A 89 12.47 3.06 -0.55
CA GLN A 89 11.61 3.22 -1.73
C GLN A 89 10.37 2.33 -1.64
N MET A 90 10.46 1.15 -1.02
CA MET A 90 9.29 0.30 -0.80
C MET A 90 8.34 0.89 0.23
N SER A 91 8.88 1.49 1.29
CA SER A 91 8.07 2.19 2.28
C SER A 91 7.35 3.38 1.66
N ASP A 92 8.05 4.18 0.84
CA ASP A 92 7.47 5.30 0.08
C ASP A 92 6.35 4.82 -0.86
N MET A 93 6.58 3.72 -1.59
CA MET A 93 5.55 3.12 -2.45
C MET A 93 4.31 2.69 -1.67
N ILE A 94 4.49 2.04 -0.52
CA ILE A 94 3.39 1.61 0.36
C ILE A 94 2.59 2.80 0.89
N ILE A 95 3.26 3.89 1.29
CA ILE A 95 2.61 5.12 1.75
C ILE A 95 1.69 5.67 0.66
N TRP A 96 2.22 5.84 -0.55
CA TRP A 96 1.45 6.46 -1.63
C TRP A 96 0.38 5.53 -2.20
N LEU A 97 0.56 4.21 -2.17
CA LEU A 97 -0.51 3.28 -2.52
C LEU A 97 -1.66 3.32 -1.50
N ASN A 98 -1.37 3.35 -0.20
CA ASN A 98 -2.39 3.61 0.83
C ASN A 98 -3.11 4.96 0.60
N ALA A 99 -2.37 5.99 0.19
CA ALA A 99 -2.92 7.32 -0.05
C ALA A 99 -3.81 7.42 -1.29
N THR A 100 -3.57 6.61 -2.32
CA THR A 100 -4.18 6.77 -3.65
C THR A 100 -5.13 5.64 -4.06
N LEU A 101 -5.21 4.55 -3.29
CA LEU A 101 -6.21 3.50 -3.45
C LEU A 101 -7.39 3.71 -2.47
N PRO A 102 -8.61 3.26 -2.79
CA PRO A 102 -9.81 3.39 -1.95
C PRO A 102 -9.87 2.29 -0.88
N ILE A 103 -8.78 2.11 -0.15
CA ILE A 103 -8.62 1.13 0.93
C ILE A 103 -8.41 1.87 2.25
N ASP A 104 -8.63 1.17 3.36
CA ASP A 104 -8.35 1.71 4.68
C ASP A 104 -6.85 1.62 4.98
N SER A 105 -6.22 2.76 5.24
CA SER A 105 -4.78 2.82 5.48
C SER A 105 -4.40 2.00 6.71
N TYR A 106 -3.37 1.17 6.59
CA TYR A 106 -2.86 0.35 7.68
C TYR A 106 -1.34 0.34 7.71
N PHE A 107 -0.80 0.60 8.89
CA PHE A 107 0.64 0.65 9.14
C PHE A 107 0.91 0.09 10.54
N VAL A 108 2.00 -0.65 10.67
CA VAL A 108 2.50 -1.12 11.96
C VAL A 108 3.41 -0.07 12.59
N ASP A 109 3.46 0.00 13.92
CA ASP A 109 4.30 0.94 14.64
C ASP A 109 5.77 0.80 14.24
N GLY A 110 6.46 1.92 14.00
CA GLY A 110 7.85 1.98 13.54
C GLY A 110 7.97 2.17 12.03
N PHE A 111 6.96 1.75 11.26
CA PHE A 111 6.92 1.95 9.80
C PHE A 111 7.10 3.42 9.41
N GLN A 112 6.45 4.34 10.13
CA GLN A 112 6.50 5.78 9.90
C GLN A 112 7.90 6.40 9.98
N THR A 113 8.89 5.63 10.41
CA THR A 113 10.30 6.04 10.52
C THR A 113 11.28 5.05 9.88
N GLY A 114 10.75 4.04 9.19
CA GLY A 114 11.56 2.99 8.54
C GLY A 114 12.30 2.09 9.52
N ASP A 115 11.61 1.59 10.55
CA ASP A 115 12.20 0.62 11.49
C ASP A 115 12.52 -0.71 10.79
N ASP A 116 13.66 -1.32 11.14
CA ASP A 116 14.09 -2.65 10.69
C ASP A 116 13.64 -3.78 11.63
N TYR A 117 13.03 -3.45 12.76
CA TYR A 117 12.60 -4.38 13.81
C TYR A 117 13.71 -5.33 14.29
N ASN A 118 14.94 -4.84 14.34
CA ASN A 118 16.04 -5.57 14.96
C ASN A 118 16.02 -5.36 16.49
N TYR A 119 15.71 -6.42 17.23
CA TYR A 119 15.64 -6.41 18.69
C TYR A 119 16.90 -7.07 19.27
N LYS A 120 17.68 -6.32 20.06
CA LYS A 120 18.96 -6.80 20.63
C LYS A 120 18.80 -8.01 21.56
N MET A 121 17.65 -8.12 22.22
CA MET A 121 17.30 -9.23 23.11
C MET A 121 16.59 -10.36 22.38
N GLY A 122 16.30 -10.20 21.09
CA GLY A 122 15.63 -11.21 20.29
C GLY A 122 16.39 -12.52 20.26
N ASN A 123 15.66 -13.61 20.45
CA ASN A 123 16.14 -15.00 20.51
C ASN A 123 17.22 -15.23 21.59
N LYS A 124 17.13 -14.51 22.71
CA LYS A 124 17.95 -14.70 23.91
C LYS A 124 17.09 -15.04 25.11
N LEU A 125 17.70 -15.70 26.09
CA LEU A 125 17.06 -15.97 27.38
C LEU A 125 16.66 -14.68 28.09
N ALA A 126 15.45 -14.67 28.61
CA ALA A 126 14.90 -13.63 29.45
C ALA A 126 15.52 -13.71 30.85
N PRO A 127 15.97 -12.59 31.43
CA PRO A 127 16.46 -12.57 32.82
C PRO A 127 15.42 -13.00 33.85
N SER A 128 14.14 -12.80 33.52
CA SER A 128 12.97 -13.23 34.28
C SER A 128 11.79 -13.36 33.34
N THR A 129 10.97 -14.40 33.48
CA THR A 129 9.76 -14.60 32.67
C THR A 129 8.51 -14.68 33.56
N ASN A 130 7.42 -14.11 33.07
CA ASN A 130 6.07 -14.29 33.63
C ASN A 130 5.23 -15.27 32.78
N THR A 131 5.84 -15.87 31.77
CA THR A 131 5.27 -16.87 30.87
C THR A 131 6.02 -18.19 31.03
N ASP A 132 5.50 -19.23 30.40
CA ASP A 132 6.13 -20.56 30.30
C ASP A 132 7.34 -20.61 29.36
N ASP A 133 7.52 -19.60 28.51
CA ASP A 133 8.72 -19.39 27.69
C ASP A 133 9.74 -18.49 28.41
N ASP A 134 11.00 -18.93 28.48
CA ASP A 134 12.13 -18.19 29.02
C ASP A 134 12.98 -17.52 27.93
N THR A 135 12.54 -17.52 26.68
CA THR A 135 13.23 -16.93 25.53
C THR A 135 12.42 -15.78 24.93
N TYR A 136 13.09 -14.66 24.61
CA TYR A 136 12.48 -13.57 23.83
C TYR A 136 12.40 -13.94 22.36
N PHE A 137 11.51 -14.87 22.00
CA PHE A 137 11.40 -15.32 20.62
C PHE A 137 11.00 -14.16 19.69
N THR A 138 11.84 -13.88 18.70
CA THR A 138 11.62 -12.82 17.71
C THR A 138 11.91 -13.31 16.32
N HIS A 139 11.03 -12.94 15.38
CA HIS A 139 11.31 -13.09 13.97
C HIS A 139 12.12 -11.88 13.50
N ARG A 140 13.34 -12.11 13.00
CA ARG A 140 14.19 -11.04 12.50
C ARG A 140 13.46 -10.23 11.43
N GLY A 141 13.43 -8.92 11.61
CA GLY A 141 12.83 -8.02 10.63
C GLY A 141 11.32 -7.87 10.74
N LYS A 142 10.66 -8.51 11.70
CA LYS A 142 9.23 -8.37 11.95
C LYS A 142 9.01 -7.67 13.29
N ILE A 143 7.96 -6.87 13.38
CA ILE A 143 7.60 -6.21 14.64
C ILE A 143 7.27 -7.27 15.70
N ASP A 144 7.83 -7.08 16.89
CA ASP A 144 7.46 -7.82 18.08
C ASP A 144 6.83 -6.85 19.07
N ILE A 145 5.50 -6.97 19.19
CA ILE A 145 4.68 -6.10 20.04
C ILE A 145 4.87 -6.38 21.54
N PHE A 146 5.53 -7.49 21.90
CA PHE A 146 5.84 -7.86 23.28
C PHE A 146 7.32 -7.67 23.63
N ASN A 147 8.12 -7.06 22.74
CA ASN A 147 9.54 -6.87 22.98
C ASN A 147 9.85 -5.67 23.87
N TYR A 148 10.18 -5.91 25.13
CA TYR A 148 10.58 -4.86 26.06
C TYR A 148 11.97 -4.26 25.80
N SER A 149 12.77 -4.82 24.87
CA SER A 149 14.15 -4.35 24.65
C SER A 149 14.23 -2.96 24.00
N ARG A 150 13.22 -2.60 23.20
CA ARG A 150 13.02 -1.23 22.67
C ARG A 150 11.62 -1.07 22.12
N LYS A 151 11.16 0.19 22.05
CA LYS A 151 9.96 0.55 21.28
C LYS A 151 10.22 0.47 19.77
N PRO A 152 9.20 0.21 18.94
CA PRO A 152 9.29 0.37 17.50
C PRO A 152 9.62 1.82 17.11
N GLY A 153 10.54 2.00 16.18
CA GLY A 153 11.05 3.28 15.69
C GLY A 153 12.36 3.15 14.91
N GLY A 154 12.46 3.91 13.82
CA GLY A 154 13.66 4.08 13.00
C GLY A 154 14.12 5.55 13.00
N ASN A 155 15.00 5.91 12.06
CA ASN A 155 15.58 7.26 11.95
C ASN A 155 15.46 7.88 10.54
N ASN A 156 14.60 7.32 9.68
CA ASN A 156 14.46 7.80 8.32
C ASN A 156 13.46 8.98 8.23
N GLN A 157 14.01 10.20 8.21
CA GLN A 157 13.20 11.43 8.14
C GLN A 157 12.41 11.57 6.83
N ASN A 158 12.92 11.05 5.72
CA ASN A 158 12.20 11.14 4.45
C ASN A 158 10.91 10.32 4.49
N ILE A 159 10.98 9.09 5.02
CA ILE A 159 9.80 8.23 5.22
C ILE A 159 8.82 8.89 6.17
N HIS A 160 9.32 9.51 7.24
CA HIS A 160 8.46 10.22 8.19
C HIS A 160 7.69 11.37 7.51
N ASN A 161 8.39 12.19 6.73
CA ASN A 161 7.77 13.30 6.01
C ASN A 161 6.77 12.80 4.96
N ASP A 162 7.13 11.77 4.19
CA ASP A 162 6.23 11.15 3.21
C ASP A 162 5.02 10.51 3.89
N PHE A 163 5.20 9.87 5.05
CA PHE A 163 4.11 9.26 5.82
C PHE A 163 3.09 10.31 6.27
N LEU A 164 3.57 11.43 6.83
CA LEU A 164 2.70 12.54 7.21
C LEU A 164 1.98 13.13 5.99
N LEU A 165 2.72 13.40 4.91
CA LEU A 165 2.17 13.98 3.70
C LEU A 165 1.15 13.05 3.04
N GLY A 166 1.47 11.76 2.89
CA GLY A 166 0.62 10.76 2.26
C GLY A 166 -0.71 10.58 3.00
N ASN A 167 -0.68 10.52 4.35
CA ASN A 167 -1.90 10.45 5.16
C ASN A 167 -2.72 11.74 5.09
N ASN A 168 -2.07 12.91 5.09
CA ASN A 168 -2.76 14.19 4.89
C ASN A 168 -3.42 14.26 3.52
N VAL A 169 -2.70 13.87 2.46
CA VAL A 169 -3.22 13.81 1.09
C VAL A 169 -4.41 12.84 1.01
N LYS A 170 -4.29 11.65 1.59
CA LYS A 170 -5.39 10.66 1.63
C LYS A 170 -6.68 11.30 2.12
N SER A 171 -6.66 12.02 3.24
CA SER A 171 -7.86 12.66 3.79
C SER A 171 -8.56 13.59 2.78
N THR A 172 -7.80 14.32 1.96
CA THR A 172 -8.33 15.19 0.88
C THR A 172 -8.79 14.42 -0.37
N LEU A 173 -8.32 13.19 -0.55
CA LEU A 173 -8.66 12.33 -1.67
C LEU A 173 -9.84 11.39 -1.38
N VAL A 174 -10.16 11.11 -0.11
CA VAL A 174 -11.27 10.20 0.28
C VAL A 174 -12.57 10.44 -0.50
N PRO A 175 -13.07 11.68 -0.69
CA PRO A 175 -14.29 11.90 -1.48
C PRO A 175 -14.13 11.42 -2.94
N VAL A 176 -12.99 11.72 -3.57
CA VAL A 176 -12.66 11.32 -4.94
C VAL A 176 -12.49 9.80 -5.06
N LEU A 177 -11.92 9.16 -4.04
CA LEU A 177 -11.67 7.73 -4.01
C LEU A 177 -12.96 6.93 -3.75
N ASN A 178 -13.88 7.45 -2.94
CA ASN A 178 -15.16 6.79 -2.66
C ASN A 178 -16.12 6.81 -3.86
N GLU A 179 -16.11 7.90 -4.65
CA GLU A 179 -16.98 8.06 -5.82
C GLU A 179 -16.28 7.70 -7.15
N GLY A 180 -14.98 7.51 -7.10
CA GLY A 180 -14.14 7.34 -8.27
C GLY A 180 -14.20 5.95 -8.87
N THR A 181 -13.68 5.83 -10.09
CA THR A 181 -13.47 4.55 -10.76
C THR A 181 -11.98 4.28 -10.92
N PHE A 182 -11.56 3.07 -10.55
CA PHE A 182 -10.22 2.57 -10.86
C PHE A 182 -10.07 2.34 -12.36
N THR A 183 -9.09 2.97 -12.98
CA THR A 183 -8.77 2.78 -14.40
C THR A 183 -7.27 2.57 -14.58
N PRO A 184 -6.83 1.33 -14.88
CA PRO A 184 -5.45 1.06 -15.28
C PRO A 184 -5.08 1.86 -16.53
N LEU A 185 -3.90 2.45 -16.53
CA LEU A 185 -3.36 3.22 -17.64
C LEU A 185 -2.28 2.40 -18.35
N LYS A 186 -2.32 2.39 -19.68
CA LYS A 186 -1.37 1.62 -20.48
C LYS A 186 0.01 2.27 -20.45
N THR A 187 1.02 1.48 -20.07
CA THR A 187 2.44 1.79 -20.21
C THR A 187 3.06 0.85 -21.25
N LYS A 188 4.18 1.25 -21.85
CA LYS A 188 4.96 0.35 -22.74
C LYS A 188 5.92 -0.57 -21.96
N ASN A 189 6.00 -0.40 -20.65
CA ASN A 189 6.96 -1.07 -19.78
C ASN A 189 6.21 -1.84 -18.70
N SER A 190 6.33 -3.17 -18.70
CA SER A 190 5.62 -4.04 -17.75
C SER A 190 6.04 -3.83 -16.30
N LYS A 191 7.26 -3.32 -16.04
CA LYS A 191 7.74 -2.99 -14.70
C LYS A 191 7.18 -1.66 -14.18
N VAL A 192 6.52 -0.87 -15.02
CA VAL A 192 5.88 0.39 -14.61
C VAL A 192 4.37 0.20 -14.59
N PHE A 193 3.77 0.35 -13.42
CA PHE A 193 2.33 0.49 -13.29
C PHE A 193 1.93 1.96 -13.38
N ALA A 194 0.72 2.18 -13.90
CA ALA A 194 0.08 3.48 -13.90
C ALA A 194 -1.42 3.26 -13.80
N TYR A 195 -2.08 4.01 -12.94
CA TYR A 195 -3.54 4.00 -12.86
C TYR A 195 -4.07 5.40 -12.57
N THR A 196 -5.37 5.55 -12.78
CA THR A 196 -6.10 6.69 -12.26
C THR A 196 -7.28 6.25 -11.42
N PHE A 197 -7.55 7.02 -10.39
CA PHE A 197 -8.74 6.90 -9.57
C PHE A 197 -9.46 8.25 -9.51
N GLY A 198 -10.74 8.28 -9.84
CA GLY A 198 -11.54 9.50 -9.75
C GLY A 198 -12.70 9.53 -10.74
N ASN A 199 -13.28 10.71 -10.91
CA ASN A 199 -14.47 10.95 -11.75
C ASN A 199 -14.13 11.91 -12.90
N SER A 200 -15.11 12.58 -13.52
CA SER A 200 -14.84 13.55 -14.60
C SER A 200 -14.12 14.82 -14.12
N VAL A 201 -14.36 15.24 -12.88
CA VAL A 201 -13.95 16.55 -12.34
C VAL A 201 -12.59 16.50 -11.65
N LYS A 202 -12.32 15.43 -10.89
CA LYS A 202 -11.06 15.26 -10.16
C LYS A 202 -10.59 13.82 -10.27
N ARG A 203 -9.30 13.66 -10.57
CA ARG A 203 -8.63 12.38 -10.72
C ARG A 203 -7.26 12.40 -10.09
N VAL A 204 -6.91 11.29 -9.46
CA VAL A 204 -5.56 11.01 -8.99
C VAL A 204 -4.92 10.11 -10.02
N ILE A 205 -3.70 10.43 -10.45
CA ILE A 205 -2.89 9.59 -11.32
C ILE A 205 -1.68 9.14 -10.51
N THR A 206 -1.52 7.83 -10.40
CA THR A 206 -0.39 7.20 -9.71
C THR A 206 0.42 6.42 -10.72
N ILE A 207 1.73 6.65 -10.76
CA ILE A 207 2.68 5.97 -11.65
C ILE A 207 3.82 5.45 -10.80
N GLY A 208 4.12 4.16 -10.83
CA GLY A 208 5.18 3.58 -10.00
C GLY A 208 6.05 2.58 -10.75
N ASN A 209 7.32 2.53 -10.33
CA ASN A 209 8.33 1.62 -10.86
C ASN A 209 8.54 0.43 -9.92
N LEU A 210 8.18 -0.78 -10.38
CA LEU A 210 8.39 -2.04 -9.64
C LEU A 210 9.83 -2.56 -9.76
N ASP A 211 10.68 -1.94 -10.58
CA ASP A 211 12.12 -2.22 -10.62
C ASP A 211 12.81 -1.39 -9.52
N TYR A 212 13.27 -2.08 -8.46
CA TYR A 212 13.95 -1.45 -7.32
C TYR A 212 15.46 -1.35 -7.51
N GLU A 213 15.98 -1.74 -8.67
CA GLU A 213 17.41 -1.66 -9.00
C GLU A 213 17.67 -0.62 -10.09
N ASN A 214 16.76 -0.51 -11.07
CA ASN A 214 17.00 0.26 -12.29
C ASN A 214 15.93 1.34 -12.55
N PRO A 215 16.33 2.54 -13.02
CA PRO A 215 15.40 3.54 -13.51
C PRO A 215 14.60 3.06 -14.73
N GLN A 216 13.33 3.44 -14.82
CA GLN A 216 12.44 3.06 -15.90
C GLN A 216 11.82 4.28 -16.59
N LYS A 217 11.88 4.32 -17.92
CA LYS A 217 11.16 5.33 -18.71
C LYS A 217 9.70 4.95 -18.85
N ALA A 218 8.82 5.93 -18.66
CA ALA A 218 7.39 5.73 -18.71
C ALA A 218 6.71 6.82 -19.54
N THR A 219 5.58 6.45 -20.14
CA THR A 219 4.70 7.36 -20.84
C THR A 219 3.28 6.92 -20.60
N VAL A 220 2.46 7.85 -20.11
CA VAL A 220 1.08 7.61 -19.71
C VAL A 220 0.19 8.66 -20.37
N LYS A 221 -1.02 8.26 -20.79
CA LYS A 221 -2.03 9.19 -21.31
C LYS A 221 -3.12 9.40 -20.27
N ILE A 222 -3.46 10.66 -20.04
CA ILE A 222 -4.60 11.05 -19.20
C ILE A 222 -5.88 10.70 -19.97
N PRO A 223 -6.76 9.82 -19.43
CA PRO A 223 -8.02 9.49 -20.09
C PRO A 223 -8.88 10.74 -20.29
N LYS A 224 -9.54 10.87 -21.45
CA LYS A 224 -10.45 12.00 -21.74
C LYS A 224 -9.83 13.38 -21.40
N TYR A 225 -8.57 13.59 -21.75
CA TYR A 225 -7.86 14.83 -21.47
C TYR A 225 -8.58 16.05 -22.06
N ASN A 226 -8.69 17.11 -21.25
CA ASN A 226 -9.17 18.43 -21.63
C ASN A 226 -8.05 19.46 -21.37
N PRO A 227 -7.76 20.39 -22.29
CA PRO A 227 -6.82 21.49 -22.04
C PRO A 227 -7.13 22.37 -20.81
N ARG A 228 -8.37 22.37 -20.31
CA ARG A 228 -8.77 23.06 -19.07
C ARG A 228 -8.32 22.36 -17.78
N PHE A 229 -7.79 21.15 -17.89
CA PHE A 229 -7.32 20.42 -16.72
C PHE A 229 -6.05 21.06 -16.17
N ASN A 230 -6.07 21.39 -14.88
CA ASN A 230 -4.87 21.69 -14.13
C ASN A 230 -4.27 20.39 -13.58
N ILE A 231 -2.95 20.25 -13.67
CA ILE A 231 -2.22 19.06 -13.21
C ILE A 231 -1.27 19.48 -12.10
N LEU A 232 -1.56 19.02 -10.89
CA LEU A 232 -0.83 19.36 -9.68
C LEU A 232 0.06 18.16 -9.28
N PRO A 233 1.39 18.30 -9.30
CA PRO A 233 2.27 17.27 -8.76
C PRO A 233 2.19 17.27 -7.23
N ILE A 234 1.87 16.11 -6.66
CA ILE A 234 1.80 15.91 -5.21
C ILE A 234 3.06 15.21 -4.70
N LYS A 235 3.48 14.15 -5.40
CA LYS A 235 4.71 13.40 -5.13
C LYS A 235 5.48 13.25 -6.43
N ILE A 236 6.67 13.86 -6.49
CA ILE A 236 7.61 13.76 -7.59
C ILE A 236 9.04 13.85 -7.08
N SER A 237 9.99 13.16 -7.72
CA SER A 237 11.42 13.49 -7.58
C SER A 237 11.94 14.39 -8.70
N SER A 238 11.23 14.44 -9.83
CA SER A 238 11.52 15.31 -10.96
C SER A 238 10.23 15.68 -11.70
N MET A 239 10.17 16.86 -12.31
CA MET A 239 8.98 17.33 -13.01
C MET A 239 8.73 16.50 -14.29
N PRO A 240 7.55 15.87 -14.44
CA PRO A 240 7.22 15.15 -15.67
C PRO A 240 7.05 16.10 -16.87
N ASP A 241 7.41 15.64 -18.08
CA ASP A 241 7.08 16.36 -19.32
C ASP A 241 5.62 16.08 -19.69
N ILE A 242 4.77 17.10 -19.61
CA ILE A 242 3.34 17.01 -19.85
C ILE A 242 2.98 17.79 -21.11
N LYS A 243 2.57 17.06 -22.15
CA LYS A 243 2.17 17.65 -23.44
C LYS A 243 0.88 17.02 -23.95
N LYS A 244 -0.16 17.84 -24.16
CA LYS A 244 -1.46 17.42 -24.72
C LYS A 244 -2.03 16.16 -24.03
N GLY A 245 -2.02 16.13 -22.70
CA GLY A 245 -2.52 15.00 -21.91
C GLY A 245 -1.64 13.75 -21.88
N LYS A 246 -0.42 13.83 -22.43
CA LYS A 246 0.60 12.78 -22.34
C LYS A 246 1.63 13.18 -21.30
N ILE A 247 1.83 12.31 -20.31
CA ILE A 247 2.83 12.45 -19.25
C ILE A 247 4.02 11.56 -19.61
N SER A 248 5.22 12.14 -19.71
CA SER A 248 6.46 11.41 -20.00
C SER A 248 7.48 11.67 -18.89
N LEU A 249 8.07 10.62 -18.35
CA LEU A 249 8.98 10.70 -17.20
C LEU A 249 9.99 9.55 -17.18
N THR A 250 11.08 9.73 -16.43
CA THR A 250 12.00 8.66 -16.05
C THR A 250 11.88 8.47 -14.55
N LEU A 251 11.33 7.34 -14.14
CA LEU A 251 11.20 6.95 -12.74
C LEU A 251 12.52 6.37 -12.27
N LYS A 252 13.03 6.80 -11.12
CA LYS A 252 14.13 6.14 -10.42
C LYS A 252 13.71 4.75 -9.94
N ALA A 253 14.69 3.95 -9.51
CA ALA A 253 14.45 2.65 -8.94
C ALA A 253 13.46 2.74 -7.77
N GLY A 254 12.37 1.95 -7.80
CA GLY A 254 11.32 1.93 -6.79
C GLY A 254 10.51 3.24 -6.64
N GLU A 255 10.66 4.21 -7.54
CA GLU A 255 9.97 5.51 -7.41
C GLU A 255 8.47 5.40 -7.69
N ILE A 256 7.69 6.15 -6.91
CA ILE A 256 6.27 6.40 -7.14
C ILE A 256 6.04 7.90 -7.34
N VAL A 257 5.19 8.23 -8.32
CA VAL A 257 4.78 9.59 -8.68
C VAL A 257 3.27 9.69 -8.56
N VAL A 258 2.80 10.74 -7.90
CA VAL A 258 1.38 11.04 -7.71
C VAL A 258 1.07 12.44 -8.21
N LEU A 259 0.11 12.52 -9.13
CA LEU A 259 -0.40 13.76 -9.71
C LEU A 259 -1.91 13.84 -9.49
N VAL A 260 -2.42 15.04 -9.21
CA VAL A 260 -3.85 15.32 -9.19
C VAL A 260 -4.22 16.11 -10.43
N VAL A 261 -5.21 15.63 -11.16
CA VAL A 261 -5.80 16.29 -12.31
C VAL A 261 -7.16 16.83 -11.90
N HIS A 262 -7.37 18.13 -12.11
CA HIS A 262 -8.61 18.80 -11.76
C HIS A 262 -9.11 19.66 -12.92
N GLU A 263 -10.39 19.52 -13.28
CA GLU A 263 -11.04 20.40 -14.24
C GLU A 263 -11.39 21.74 -13.58
N LEU A 264 -10.87 22.83 -14.13
CA LEU A 264 -11.31 24.17 -13.77
C LEU A 264 -12.73 24.38 -14.34
N LEU A 265 -13.67 24.71 -13.46
CA LEU A 265 -15.02 25.15 -13.83
C LEU A 265 -14.96 26.42 -14.68
#